data_AF-A0A8S3W8J2-F1
#
_entry.id   AF-A0A8S3W8J2-F1
#
_cell.length_a   1.000
_cell.length_b   1.000
_cell.length_c   1.000
_cell.angle_alpha   90.00
_cell.angle_beta   90.00
_cell.angle_gamma   90.00
#
_symmetry.space_group_name_H-M   'P 1'
#
loop_
_entity.id
_entity.type
_entity.pdbx_description
1 polymer ?
#
loop_
_entity_poly.entity_id
_entity_poly.type
_entity_poly.pdbx_seq_one_letter_code
_entity_poly.pdbx_strand_id
1 'polypeptide(L)'
;MSLSDLKHSLRKLEFPACSKEALIKIEQLLVGRAAPTSKQLDIAMEIISEFVFCDADRRGGRRSGGLNPLQELQLIDIICDYLSACSNETTKNTIFLSLFGGMENQRKLKILSILASMAVSASSTPVGILPYDYKVKIYTQF
;
A
#
# COMPACT_ATOMS: atom_id res chain seq x y z
N MET A 1 -9.65 -18.85 -6.16
CA MET A 1 -8.33 -18.72 -6.81
C MET A 1 -7.29 -19.31 -5.88
N SER A 2 -6.36 -20.10 -6.39
CA SER A 2 -5.25 -20.58 -5.54
C SER A 2 -4.24 -19.44 -5.31
N LEU A 3 -3.51 -19.49 -4.20
CA LEU A 3 -2.40 -18.55 -3.93
C LEU A 3 -1.40 -18.51 -5.08
N SER A 4 -1.13 -19.66 -5.69
CA SER A 4 -0.20 -19.80 -6.82
C SER A 4 -0.67 -19.02 -8.06
N ASP A 5 -1.96 -19.07 -8.39
CA ASP A 5 -2.52 -18.32 -9.51
C ASP A 5 -2.44 -16.81 -9.27
N LEU A 6 -2.68 -16.40 -8.03
CA LEU A 6 -2.61 -15.00 -7.60
C LEU A 6 -1.18 -14.46 -7.64
N LYS A 7 -0.20 -15.22 -7.11
CA LYS A 7 1.21 -14.87 -7.24
C LYS A 7 1.64 -14.85 -8.70
N HIS A 8 1.15 -15.77 -9.53
CA HIS A 8 1.48 -15.82 -10.95
C HIS A 8 0.95 -14.59 -11.71
N SER A 9 -0.26 -14.11 -11.41
CA SER A 9 -0.81 -12.91 -12.04
C SER A 9 -0.09 -11.64 -11.59
N LEU A 10 0.16 -11.48 -10.28
CA LEU A 10 0.90 -10.33 -9.74
C LEU A 10 2.34 -10.29 -10.25
N ARG A 11 2.97 -11.46 -10.42
CA ARG A 11 4.29 -11.56 -11.03
C ARG A 11 4.31 -11.12 -12.49
N LYS A 12 3.21 -11.00 -13.23
CA LYS A 12 3.27 -10.46 -14.60
C LYS A 12 3.47 -8.94 -14.63
N LEU A 13 3.23 -8.28 -13.50
CA LEU A 13 3.32 -6.83 -13.37
C LEU A 13 4.66 -6.44 -12.75
N GLU A 14 5.19 -5.30 -13.17
CA GLU A 14 6.35 -4.68 -12.56
C GLU A 14 5.93 -3.60 -11.55
N PHE A 15 6.83 -3.26 -10.62
CA PHE A 15 6.60 -2.14 -9.73
C PHE A 15 6.54 -0.84 -10.55
N PRO A 16 5.61 0.09 -10.30
CA PRO A 16 4.63 0.14 -9.19
C PRO A 16 3.31 -0.60 -9.42
N ALA A 17 3.01 -1.02 -10.65
CA ALA A 17 1.70 -1.59 -11.02
C ALA A 17 1.37 -2.88 -10.23
N CYS A 18 2.38 -3.70 -9.92
CA CYS A 18 2.19 -4.91 -9.12
C CYS A 18 1.69 -4.62 -7.70
N SER A 19 2.18 -3.55 -7.06
CA SER A 19 1.77 -3.16 -5.70
C SER A 19 0.33 -2.62 -5.69
N LYS A 20 -0.04 -1.84 -6.71
CA LYS A 20 -1.42 -1.34 -6.87
C LYS A 20 -2.40 -2.49 -7.07
N GLU A 21 -2.10 -3.44 -7.96
CA GLU A 21 -2.94 -4.63 -8.16
C GLU A 21 -2.98 -5.51 -6.90
N ALA A 22 -1.87 -5.65 -6.19
CA ALA A 22 -1.82 -6.41 -4.94
C ALA A 22 -2.80 -5.88 -3.89
N LEU A 23 -2.89 -4.55 -3.71
CA LEU A 23 -3.84 -3.93 -2.77
C LEU A 23 -5.30 -4.30 -3.11
N ILE A 24 -5.67 -4.25 -4.39
CA ILE A 24 -7.01 -4.63 -4.86
C ILE A 24 -7.31 -6.10 -4.56
N LYS A 25 -6.32 -6.98 -4.75
CA LYS A 25 -6.48 -8.42 -4.45
C LYS A 25 -6.58 -8.69 -2.95
N ILE A 26 -5.81 -7.97 -2.13
CA ILE A 26 -5.88 -8.07 -0.66
C ILE A 26 -7.27 -7.64 -0.18
N GLU A 27 -7.83 -6.56 -0.73
CA GLU A 27 -9.20 -6.15 -0.44
C GLU A 27 -10.23 -7.23 -0.75
N GLN A 28 -10.15 -7.83 -1.94
CA GLN A 28 -11.05 -8.92 -2.32
C GLN A 28 -10.93 -10.13 -1.38
N LEU A 29 -9.75 -10.37 -0.81
CA LEU A 29 -9.50 -11.45 0.13
C LEU A 29 -10.03 -11.16 1.53
N LEU A 30 -9.89 -9.92 2.01
CA LEU A 30 -10.13 -9.54 3.40
C LEU A 30 -11.51 -8.91 3.65
N VAL A 31 -12.08 -8.25 2.66
CA VAL A 31 -13.31 -7.45 2.77
C VAL A 31 -14.47 -8.08 1.98
N GLY A 32 -14.40 -9.41 1.80
CA GLY A 32 -15.48 -10.18 1.18
C GLY A 32 -16.77 -10.19 2.01
N ARG A 33 -17.82 -10.86 1.51
CA ARG A 33 -19.13 -10.96 2.18
C ARG A 33 -19.10 -11.69 3.53
N ALA A 34 -18.01 -12.38 3.86
CA ALA A 34 -17.82 -13.11 5.09
C ALA A 34 -16.49 -12.69 5.75
N ALA A 35 -16.40 -12.85 7.07
CA ALA A 35 -15.18 -12.58 7.81
C ALA A 35 -14.01 -13.41 7.24
N PRO A 36 -12.82 -12.81 7.07
CA PRO A 36 -11.68 -13.51 6.51
C PRO A 36 -11.22 -14.63 7.43
N THR A 37 -10.97 -15.80 6.83
CA THR A 37 -10.37 -16.95 7.53
C THR A 37 -8.90 -16.69 7.84
N SER A 38 -8.34 -17.38 8.83
CA SER A 38 -6.90 -17.33 9.15
C SER A 38 -6.02 -17.56 7.92
N LYS A 39 -6.38 -18.54 7.09
CA LYS A 39 -5.70 -18.83 5.83
C LYS A 39 -5.72 -17.65 4.84
N GLN A 40 -6.81 -16.89 4.77
CA GLN A 40 -6.88 -15.69 3.91
C GLN A 40 -6.01 -14.56 4.46
N LEU A 41 -5.94 -14.41 5.78
CA LEU A 41 -5.03 -13.47 6.43
C LEU A 41 -3.56 -13.84 6.16
N ASP A 42 -3.18 -15.11 6.31
CA ASP A 42 -1.82 -15.58 6.02
C ASP A 42 -1.43 -15.30 4.56
N ILE A 43 -2.34 -15.61 3.62
CA ILE A 43 -2.17 -15.32 2.20
C ILE A 43 -1.99 -13.82 1.95
N ALA A 44 -2.83 -12.98 2.56
CA ALA A 44 -2.72 -11.53 2.42
C ALA A 44 -1.37 -11.01 2.94
N MET A 45 -0.90 -11.53 4.07
CA MET A 45 0.39 -11.16 4.65
C MET A 45 1.57 -11.55 3.75
N GLU A 46 1.53 -12.73 3.12
CA GLU A 46 2.54 -13.13 2.13
C GLU A 46 2.55 -12.19 0.92
N ILE A 47 1.37 -11.81 0.41
CA ILE A 47 1.26 -10.90 -0.74
C ILE A 47 1.77 -9.51 -0.39
N ILE A 48 1.44 -9.01 0.81
CA ILE A 48 1.92 -7.72 1.31
C ILE A 48 3.44 -7.71 1.37
N SER A 49 4.05 -8.76 1.92
CA SER A 49 5.51 -8.84 2.01
C SER A 49 6.17 -8.95 0.63
N GLU A 50 5.64 -9.79 -0.27
CA GLU A 50 6.27 -10.07 -1.58
C GLU A 50 6.02 -8.95 -2.62
N PHE A 51 4.81 -8.39 -2.69
CA PHE A 51 4.38 -7.51 -3.79
C PHE A 51 4.12 -6.05 -3.38
N VAL A 52 3.79 -5.78 -2.11
CA VAL A 52 3.60 -4.39 -1.64
C VAL A 52 4.91 -3.81 -1.14
N PHE A 53 5.58 -4.47 -0.18
CA PHE A 53 6.85 -4.01 0.38
C PHE A 53 8.10 -4.58 -0.33
N CYS A 54 7.90 -5.50 -1.29
CA CYS A 54 8.96 -6.14 -2.07
C CYS A 54 10.10 -6.76 -1.24
N ASP A 55 9.79 -7.31 -0.06
CA ASP A 55 10.75 -7.95 0.87
C ASP A 55 11.23 -9.33 0.37
N ALA A 56 10.51 -9.97 -0.56
CA ALA A 56 10.86 -11.28 -1.13
C ALA A 56 10.98 -11.23 -2.67
N ASP A 57 12.01 -11.87 -3.24
CA ASP A 57 12.18 -11.97 -4.70
C ASP A 57 11.43 -13.15 -5.32
N ARG A 58 11.16 -13.05 -6.63
CA ARG A 58 10.59 -14.05 -7.54
C ARG A 58 11.27 -15.43 -7.49
N ARG A 59 12.47 -15.55 -6.90
CA ARG A 59 13.29 -16.78 -6.86
C ARG A 59 13.58 -17.30 -5.45
N GLY A 60 12.96 -16.75 -4.41
CA GLY A 60 13.24 -17.17 -3.02
C GLY A 60 14.60 -16.66 -2.48
N GLY A 61 15.33 -15.87 -3.25
CA GLY A 61 16.44 -15.06 -2.75
C GLY A 61 15.87 -13.84 -2.02
N ARG A 62 16.38 -13.53 -0.83
CA ARG A 62 16.12 -12.23 -0.19
C ARG A 62 16.62 -11.16 -1.16
N ARG A 63 15.76 -10.26 -1.65
CA ARG A 63 16.24 -9.05 -2.32
C ARG A 63 17.03 -8.30 -1.26
N SER A 64 18.35 -8.35 -1.35
CA SER A 64 19.24 -7.77 -0.35
C SER A 64 19.13 -6.23 -0.24
N GLY A 65 18.23 -5.59 -1.00
CA GLY A 65 18.05 -4.14 -1.05
C GLY A 65 16.64 -3.61 -0.80
N GLY A 66 15.59 -4.44 -0.66
CA GLY A 66 14.22 -3.92 -0.48
C GLY A 66 13.77 -2.92 -1.56
N LEU A 67 12.84 -2.02 -1.21
CA LEU A 67 12.51 -0.84 -2.01
C LEU A 67 13.59 0.23 -1.86
N ASN A 68 14.00 0.85 -2.97
CA ASN A 68 14.86 2.03 -2.92
C ASN A 68 14.05 3.28 -2.45
N PRO A 69 14.70 4.38 -2.03
CA PRO A 69 13.99 5.55 -1.52
C PRO A 69 12.95 6.15 -2.49
N LEU A 70 13.21 6.11 -3.80
CA LEU A 70 12.25 6.56 -4.81
C LEU A 70 11.02 5.65 -4.87
N GLN A 71 11.24 4.33 -4.83
CA GLN A 71 10.18 3.33 -4.79
C GLN A 71 9.39 3.39 -3.48
N GLU A 72 10.02 3.72 -2.35
CA GLU A 72 9.30 3.98 -1.09
C GLU A 72 8.32 5.14 -1.27
N LEU A 73 8.72 6.23 -1.92
CA LEU A 73 7.83 7.37 -2.23
C LEU A 73 6.72 6.99 -3.21
N GLN A 74 7.03 6.23 -4.27
CA GLN A 74 6.02 5.73 -5.21
C GLN A 74 5.01 4.82 -4.51
N LEU A 75 5.46 3.97 -3.59
CA LEU A 75 4.59 3.10 -2.81
C LEU A 75 3.68 3.92 -1.89
N ILE A 76 4.23 4.95 -1.23
CA ILE A 76 3.46 5.89 -0.40
C ILE A 76 2.35 6.54 -1.22
N ASP A 77 2.67 7.03 -2.42
CA ASP A 77 1.68 7.64 -3.32
C ASP A 77 0.57 6.64 -3.72
N ILE A 78 0.93 5.40 -4.08
CA ILE A 78 -0.05 4.35 -4.40
C ILE A 78 -0.95 4.03 -3.21
N ILE A 79 -0.39 3.91 -2.01
CA ILE A 79 -1.16 3.62 -0.78
C ILE A 79 -2.11 4.78 -0.50
N CYS A 80 -1.65 6.03 -0.64
CA CYS A 80 -2.48 7.22 -0.49
C CYS A 80 -3.62 7.27 -1.51
N ASP A 81 -3.33 7.09 -2.80
CA ASP A 81 -4.30 7.04 -3.89
C ASP A 81 -5.35 5.95 -3.63
N TYR A 82 -4.89 4.74 -3.30
CA TYR A 82 -5.76 3.60 -3.01
C TYR A 82 -6.67 3.85 -1.79
N LEU A 83 -6.12 4.27 -0.66
CA LEU A 83 -6.91 4.55 0.55
C LEU A 83 -7.86 5.73 0.36
N SER A 84 -7.50 6.70 -0.47
CA SER A 84 -8.37 7.84 -0.81
C SER A 84 -9.53 7.40 -1.73
N ALA A 85 -9.27 6.47 -2.66
CA ALA A 85 -10.26 5.92 -3.57
C ALA A 85 -11.26 4.97 -2.89
N CYS A 86 -10.88 4.31 -1.79
CA CYS A 86 -11.82 3.53 -0.99
C CYS A 86 -12.95 4.43 -0.46
N SER A 87 -14.21 4.04 -0.64
CA SER A 87 -15.37 4.76 -0.09
C SER A 87 -15.78 4.28 1.30
N ASN A 88 -15.48 3.01 1.63
CA ASN A 88 -15.85 2.38 2.88
C ASN A 88 -14.73 2.49 3.93
N GLU A 89 -15.02 3.10 5.08
CA GLU A 89 -14.07 3.23 6.19
C GLU A 89 -13.62 1.88 6.76
N THR A 90 -14.52 0.89 6.80
CA THR A 90 -14.16 -0.46 7.26
C THR A 90 -13.09 -1.07 6.35
N THR A 91 -13.24 -0.92 5.02
CA THR A 91 -12.23 -1.36 4.05
C THR A 91 -10.89 -0.68 4.30
N LYS A 92 -10.90 0.66 4.44
CA LYS A 92 -9.66 1.43 4.71
C LYS A 92 -8.96 0.92 5.97
N ASN A 93 -9.69 0.76 7.06
CA ASN A 93 -9.15 0.32 8.34
C ASN A 93 -8.60 -1.11 8.25
N THR A 94 -9.33 -2.05 7.63
CA THR A 94 -8.87 -3.43 7.46
C THR A 94 -7.58 -3.50 6.64
N ILE A 95 -7.50 -2.78 5.52
CA ILE A 95 -6.30 -2.78 4.68
C ILE A 95 -5.14 -2.08 5.39
N PHE A 96 -5.39 -0.94 6.02
CA PHE A 96 -4.38 -0.22 6.78
C PHE A 96 -3.79 -1.06 7.92
N LEU A 97 -4.65 -1.73 8.69
CA LEU A 97 -4.21 -2.65 9.76
C LEU A 97 -3.49 -3.87 9.20
N SER A 98 -3.85 -4.37 8.02
CA SER A 98 -3.13 -5.48 7.38
C SER A 98 -1.73 -5.05 6.90
N LEU A 99 -1.62 -3.82 6.39
CA LEU A 99 -0.34 -3.25 5.96
C LEU A 99 0.58 -2.97 7.15
N PHE A 100 0.07 -2.28 8.18
CA PHE A 100 0.88 -1.68 9.26
C PHE A 100 0.64 -2.26 10.67
N GLY A 101 -0.30 -3.19 10.85
CA GLY A 101 -0.63 -3.75 12.16
C GLY A 101 0.46 -4.64 12.76
N GLY A 102 1.34 -5.20 11.93
CA GLY A 102 2.56 -5.87 12.38
C GLY A 102 3.70 -4.86 12.56
N MET A 103 3.84 -4.30 13.75
CA MET A 103 4.85 -3.27 14.08
C MET A 103 6.30 -3.80 14.17
N GLU A 104 6.54 -5.08 13.86
CA GLU A 104 7.88 -5.67 13.96
C GLU A 104 8.81 -5.30 12.78
N ASN A 105 8.27 -4.75 11.68
CA ASN A 105 9.06 -4.36 10.52
C ASN A 105 9.36 -2.84 10.51
N GLN A 106 10.60 -2.48 10.85
CA GLN A 106 11.10 -1.10 10.88
C GLN A 106 10.84 -0.32 9.58
N ARG A 107 10.84 -0.99 8.41
CA ARG A 107 10.56 -0.34 7.13
C ARG A 107 9.10 0.09 7.02
N LYS A 108 8.16 -0.75 7.49
CA LYS A 108 6.73 -0.41 7.53
C LYS A 108 6.49 0.79 8.44
N LEU A 109 7.15 0.83 9.60
CA LEU A 109 7.09 1.95 10.52
C LEU A 109 7.65 3.25 9.91
N LYS A 110 8.76 3.16 9.15
CA LYS A 110 9.32 4.32 8.42
C LYS A 110 8.31 4.87 7.40
N ILE A 111 7.74 4.00 6.58
CA ILE A 111 6.71 4.38 5.59
C ILE A 111 5.49 5.00 6.29
N LEU A 112 5.03 4.40 7.38
CA LEU A 112 3.94 4.92 8.21
C LEU A 112 4.26 6.30 8.79
N SER A 113 5.49 6.51 9.27
CA SER A 113 5.93 7.81 9.80
C SER A 113 5.93 8.87 8.70
N ILE A 114 6.39 8.55 7.49
CA ILE A 114 6.36 9.49 6.36
C ILE A 114 4.91 9.82 5.99
N LEU A 115 4.04 8.81 5.90
CA LEU A 115 2.60 8.99 5.65
C LEU A 115 1.96 9.92 6.70
N ALA A 116 2.24 9.68 7.99
CA ALA A 116 1.73 10.50 9.08
C ALA A 116 2.28 11.93 9.02
N SER A 117 3.58 12.10 8.76
CA SER A 117 4.18 13.43 8.58
C SER A 117 3.56 14.18 7.40
N MET A 118 3.35 13.51 6.26
CA MET A 118 2.69 14.09 5.09
C MET A 118 1.24 14.48 5.39
N ALA A 119 0.49 13.62 6.09
CA ALA A 119 -0.88 13.92 6.49
C ALA A 119 -0.94 15.13 7.43
N VAL A 120 -0.02 15.22 8.41
CA VAL A 120 0.08 16.37 9.31
C VAL A 120 0.44 17.63 8.53
N SER A 121 1.43 17.59 7.64
CA SER A 121 1.81 18.72 6.77
C SER A 121 0.66 19.17 5.86
N ALA A 122 -0.10 18.24 5.27
CA ALA A 122 -1.28 18.55 4.46
C ALA A 122 -2.46 19.08 5.29
N SER A 123 -2.62 18.63 6.54
CA SER A 123 -3.68 19.12 7.44
C SER A 123 -3.34 20.48 8.09
N SER A 124 -2.06 20.83 8.14
CA SER A 124 -1.56 22.08 8.72
C SER A 124 -1.43 23.23 7.73
N THR A 125 -1.65 23.00 6.42
CA THR A 125 -2.04 24.09 5.52
C THR A 125 -3.43 24.55 5.90
N PRO A 126 -3.61 25.78 6.43
CA PRO A 126 -4.93 26.30 6.71
C PRO A 126 -5.71 26.33 5.41
N VAL A 127 -6.92 25.77 5.41
CA VAL A 127 -7.94 25.99 4.37
C VAL A 127 -8.42 27.47 4.35
N GLY A 128 -7.73 28.37 5.04
CA GLY A 128 -7.91 29.80 4.96
C GLY A 128 -6.93 30.43 3.98
N ILE A 129 -7.45 30.91 2.84
CA ILE A 129 -6.81 31.83 1.89
C ILE A 129 -5.83 31.16 0.90
N LEU A 130 -6.38 30.42 -0.07
CA LEU A 130 -5.81 30.43 -1.43
C LEU A 130 -6.96 30.63 -2.43
N PRO A 131 -6.98 31.74 -3.20
CA PRO A 131 -7.94 31.93 -4.27
C PRO A 131 -7.75 30.82 -5.32
N TYR A 132 -8.81 30.04 -5.54
CA TYR A 132 -9.24 29.14 -6.63
C TYR A 132 -8.30 28.65 -7.77
N ASP A 133 -6.98 28.86 -7.77
CA ASP A 133 -6.13 28.65 -8.95
C ASP A 133 -4.83 27.86 -8.67
N TYR A 134 -4.79 27.07 -7.59
CA TYR A 134 -3.60 26.27 -7.23
C TYR A 134 -3.81 24.77 -7.12
N LYS A 135 -5.00 24.24 -7.46
CA LYS A 135 -5.21 22.79 -7.53
C LYS A 135 -4.39 22.07 -8.62
N VAL A 136 -3.71 22.82 -9.49
CA VAL A 136 -2.91 22.26 -10.60
C VAL A 136 -1.43 22.04 -10.25
N LYS A 137 -0.90 22.63 -9.16
CA LYS A 137 0.56 22.63 -8.91
C LYS A 137 1.12 21.60 -7.94
N ILE A 138 0.28 20.84 -7.21
CA ILE A 138 0.79 19.78 -6.31
C ILE A 138 1.03 18.46 -7.07
N TYR A 139 0.48 18.28 -8.27
CA TYR A 139 0.68 17.09 -9.11
C TYR A 139 1.80 17.23 -10.16
N THR A 140 2.68 18.24 -10.07
CA THR A 140 3.71 18.50 -11.11
C THR A 140 5.17 18.42 -10.61
N GLN A 141 5.44 17.68 -9.53
CA GLN A 141 6.80 17.48 -9.04
C GLN A 141 7.14 16.05 -8.61
N PHE A 142 6.50 15.03 -9.20
CA PHE A 142 7.06 13.66 -9.31
C PHE A 142 6.57 12.98 -10.58
#